data_AF-A0A3S4FAU7-F1
#
_entry.id   AF-A0A3S4FAU7-F1
#
_cell.length_a   1.000
_cell.length_b   1.000
_cell.length_c   1.000
_cell.angle_alpha   90.00
_cell.angle_beta   90.00
_cell.angle_gamma   90.00
#
_symmetry.space_group_name_H-M   'P 1'
#
loop_
_entity.id
_entity.type
_entity.pdbx_description
1 polymer ?
#
loop_
_entity_poly.entity_id
_entity_poly.type
_entity_poly.pdbx_seq_one_letter_code
_entity_poly.pdbx_strand_id
1 'polypeptide(L)'
;MSPSGHLHRRRVREWDNKLTIAMSKGKKMAGRFQGFAQEGLNFLQQVCIENDKAWFDEHRFIYERSLLTPFRALVDDLAPAMLEIDPLLETRPAIGKTLSRIHRDTRFSHDKSLYRSRMWLTFKRSAKNWIDAPAYFFEISPILYAMGWVTTAPANLRWICFAIR
;
A
#
# COMPACT_ATOMS: atom_id res chain seq x y z
N MET A 1 23.49 -26.38 6.50
CA MET A 1 22.16 -25.80 6.17
C MET A 1 21.61 -25.13 7.43
N SER A 2 21.58 -23.81 7.49
CA SER A 2 21.26 -23.07 8.73
C SER A 2 19.73 -22.96 8.93
N PRO A 3 19.16 -23.25 10.13
CA PRO A 3 17.70 -23.39 10.32
C PRO A 3 16.91 -22.07 10.50
N SER A 4 17.56 -20.91 10.34
CA SER A 4 17.04 -19.61 10.83
C SER A 4 15.92 -18.98 9.98
N GLY A 5 15.75 -19.39 8.72
CA GLY A 5 14.83 -18.73 7.77
C GLY A 5 13.34 -19.06 7.91
N HIS A 6 12.98 -20.16 8.59
CA HIS A 6 11.59 -20.61 8.73
C HIS A 6 10.86 -20.01 9.94
N LEU A 7 11.56 -19.79 11.04
CA LEU A 7 10.99 -19.19 12.26
C LEU A 7 10.62 -17.72 12.06
N HIS A 8 11.45 -16.98 11.31
CA HIS A 8 11.18 -15.57 11.02
C HIS A 8 9.92 -15.39 10.15
N ARG A 9 9.72 -16.27 9.16
CA ARG A 9 8.58 -16.21 8.23
C ARG A 9 7.24 -16.58 8.89
N ARG A 10 7.26 -17.49 9.87
CA ARG A 10 6.08 -17.81 10.69
C ARG A 10 5.70 -16.65 11.59
N ARG A 11 6.69 -16.04 12.24
CA ARG A 11 6.50 -14.88 13.12
C ARG A 11 5.83 -13.74 12.35
N VAL A 12 6.37 -13.30 11.21
CA VAL A 12 5.78 -12.21 10.40
C VAL A 12 4.31 -12.50 10.02
N ARG A 13 3.99 -13.73 9.58
CA ARG A 13 2.60 -14.10 9.24
C ARG A 13 1.67 -14.17 10.44
N GLU A 14 2.16 -14.60 11.59
CA GLU A 14 1.39 -14.60 12.85
C GLU A 14 1.12 -13.18 13.35
N TRP A 15 2.07 -12.25 13.18
CA TRP A 15 1.87 -10.83 13.51
C TRP A 15 0.92 -10.15 12.53
N ASP A 16 1.08 -10.37 11.22
CA ASP A 16 0.15 -9.86 10.19
C ASP A 16 -1.28 -10.36 10.42
N ASN A 17 -1.44 -11.63 10.79
CA ASN A 17 -2.74 -12.21 11.13
C ASN A 17 -3.29 -11.67 12.45
N LYS A 18 -2.46 -11.51 13.49
CA LYS A 18 -2.89 -10.91 14.77
C LYS A 18 -3.33 -9.46 14.58
N LEU A 19 -2.64 -8.66 13.76
CA LEU A 19 -3.03 -7.30 13.40
C LEU A 19 -4.34 -7.28 12.59
N THR A 20 -4.49 -8.20 11.63
CA THR A 20 -5.72 -8.32 10.82
C THR A 20 -6.93 -8.72 11.69
N ILE A 21 -6.75 -9.65 12.62
CA ILE A 21 -7.79 -10.13 13.54
C ILE A 21 -8.14 -9.06 14.58
N ALA A 22 -7.15 -8.34 15.10
CA ALA A 22 -7.36 -7.23 16.03
C ALA A 22 -8.11 -6.06 15.37
N MET A 23 -7.82 -5.76 14.10
CA MET A 23 -8.53 -4.73 13.33
C MET A 23 -9.94 -5.16 12.91
N SER A 24 -10.20 -6.46 12.79
CA SER A 24 -11.55 -7.00 12.50
C SER A 24 -12.47 -7.03 13.71
N LYS A 25 -11.95 -7.05 14.95
CA LYS A 25 -12.75 -7.14 16.19
C LYS A 25 -12.97 -5.81 16.91
N GLY A 26 -12.36 -4.72 16.45
CA GLY A 26 -12.61 -3.38 16.93
C GLY A 26 -12.74 -2.42 15.76
N LYS A 27 -13.97 -2.25 15.26
CA LYS A 27 -14.30 -1.14 14.36
C LYS A 27 -14.24 0.17 15.15
N LYS A 28 -13.03 0.62 15.47
CA LYS A 28 -12.74 1.98 15.92
C LYS A 28 -11.88 2.61 14.84
N MET A 29 -12.56 3.41 14.01
CA MET A 29 -12.05 4.52 13.21
C MET A 29 -10.52 4.64 13.28
N ALA A 30 -9.80 4.23 12.23
CA ALA A 30 -8.56 4.94 11.93
C ALA A 30 -8.97 6.42 11.85
N GLY A 31 -8.39 7.27 12.70
CA GLY A 31 -8.75 8.68 12.74
C GLY A 31 -8.66 9.29 11.34
N ARG A 32 -9.46 10.32 11.08
CA ARG A 32 -9.48 11.07 9.81
C ARG A 32 -8.06 11.38 9.34
N PHE A 33 -7.78 11.26 8.05
CA PHE A 33 -6.45 11.51 7.48
C PHE A 33 -5.99 12.94 7.80
N GLN A 34 -4.76 13.05 8.33
CA GLN A 34 -4.15 14.33 8.73
C GLN A 34 -2.92 14.69 7.87
N GLY A 35 -2.64 13.95 6.80
CA GLY A 35 -1.43 14.12 6.00
C GLY A 35 -0.32 13.11 6.34
N PHE A 36 0.78 13.21 5.58
CA PHE A 36 2.00 12.43 5.80
C PHE A 36 3.04 13.30 6.50
N ALA A 37 3.68 12.76 7.54
CA ALA A 37 4.75 13.45 8.24
C ALA A 37 6.07 13.36 7.44
N GLN A 38 6.92 14.40 7.55
CA GLN A 38 8.26 14.41 6.95
C GLN A 38 9.11 13.21 7.38
N GLU A 39 8.93 12.75 8.62
CA GLU A 39 9.60 11.54 9.15
C GLU A 39 9.33 10.29 8.28
N GLY A 40 8.11 10.16 7.73
CA GLY A 40 7.78 9.04 6.84
C GLY A 40 8.53 9.12 5.51
N LEU A 41 8.71 10.33 4.95
CA LEU A 41 9.50 10.54 3.74
C LEU A 41 10.99 10.28 3.98
N ASN A 42 11.52 10.75 5.11
CA ASN A 42 12.90 10.48 5.52
C ASN A 42 13.13 8.97 5.70
N PHE A 43 12.16 8.25 6.29
CA PHE A 43 12.21 6.80 6.42
C PHE A 43 12.28 6.10 5.05
N LEU A 44 11.48 6.52 4.07
CA LEU A 44 11.51 5.95 2.71
C LEU A 44 12.86 6.14 2.02
N GLN A 45 13.56 7.23 2.31
CA GLN A 45 14.93 7.43 1.83
C GLN A 45 15.91 6.50 2.58
N GLN A 46 15.86 6.50 3.91
CA GLN A 46 16.83 5.78 4.73
C GLN A 46 16.73 4.26 4.57
N VAL A 47 15.53 3.70 4.46
CA VAL A 47 15.32 2.25 4.31
C VAL A 47 15.97 1.69 3.04
N CYS A 48 16.11 2.52 2.00
CA CYS A 48 16.81 2.14 0.78
C CYS A 48 18.33 2.29 0.86
N ILE A 49 18.83 3.24 1.68
CA ILE A 49 20.27 3.42 1.91
C ILE A 49 20.79 2.24 2.74
N GLU A 50 20.12 1.95 3.84
CA GLU A 50 20.51 0.88 4.76
C GLU A 50 20.28 -0.49 4.13
N ASN A 51 19.12 -0.65 3.49
CA ASN A 51 18.74 -1.88 2.78
C ASN A 51 18.91 -3.16 3.61
N ASP A 52 18.82 -3.05 4.94
CA ASP A 52 19.08 -4.11 5.90
C ASP A 52 17.84 -4.47 6.71
N LYS A 53 17.72 -5.75 7.03
CA LYS A 53 16.54 -6.32 7.67
C LYS A 53 16.51 -6.07 9.18
N ALA A 54 17.66 -6.06 9.84
CA ALA A 54 17.74 -5.74 11.27
C ALA A 54 17.44 -4.25 11.48
N TRP A 55 18.00 -3.39 10.64
CA TRP A 55 17.70 -1.96 10.63
C TRP A 55 16.20 -1.68 10.45
N PHE A 56 15.56 -2.34 9.48
CA PHE A 56 14.12 -2.20 9.27
C PHE A 56 13.30 -2.65 10.49
N ASP A 57 13.67 -3.77 11.11
CA ASP A 57 12.94 -4.29 12.28
C ASP A 57 13.05 -3.32 13.47
N GLU A 58 14.20 -2.68 13.67
CA GLU A 58 14.42 -1.65 14.69
C GLU A 58 13.60 -0.38 14.42
N HIS A 59 13.50 0.04 13.16
CA HIS A 59 12.80 1.27 12.75
C HIS A 59 11.35 1.04 12.30
N ARG A 60 10.81 -0.17 12.47
CA ARG A 60 9.46 -0.55 12.01
C ARG A 60 8.38 0.36 12.58
N PHE A 61 8.54 0.85 13.80
CA PHE A 61 7.58 1.75 14.43
C PHE A 61 7.38 3.05 13.62
N ILE A 62 8.42 3.55 12.94
CA ILE A 62 8.33 4.73 12.06
C ILE A 62 7.51 4.39 10.82
N TYR A 63 7.79 3.25 10.19
CA TYR A 63 7.00 2.76 9.06
C TYR A 63 5.51 2.63 9.42
N GLU A 64 5.20 2.03 10.57
CA GLU A 64 3.83 1.80 11.00
C GLU A 64 3.10 3.12 11.34
N ARG A 65 3.75 4.00 12.10
CA ARG A 65 3.16 5.27 12.55
C ARG A 65 3.06 6.31 11.44
N SER A 66 4.14 6.51 10.69
CA SER A 66 4.31 7.68 9.83
C SER A 66 4.00 7.41 8.36
N LEU A 67 3.83 6.14 7.98
CA LEU A 67 3.41 5.74 6.63
C LEU A 67 2.14 4.89 6.67
N LEU A 68 2.18 3.72 7.31
CA LEU A 68 1.09 2.75 7.22
C LEU A 68 -0.21 3.28 7.82
N THR A 69 -0.16 3.92 8.99
CA THR A 69 -1.34 4.49 9.65
C THR A 69 -1.97 5.62 8.82
N PRO A 70 -1.23 6.64 8.35
CA PRO A 70 -1.75 7.65 7.42
C PRO A 70 -2.33 7.07 6.14
N PHE A 71 -1.67 6.06 5.54
CA PHE A 71 -2.20 5.40 4.34
C PHE A 71 -3.53 4.69 4.60
N ARG A 72 -3.69 4.04 5.75
CA ARG A 72 -4.96 3.41 6.14
C ARG A 72 -6.07 4.45 6.31
N ALA A 73 -5.79 5.53 7.02
CA ALA A 73 -6.72 6.63 7.19
C ALA A 73 -7.12 7.27 5.84
N LEU A 74 -6.15 7.46 4.93
CA LEU A 74 -6.41 7.99 3.60
C LEU A 74 -7.31 7.06 2.78
N VAL A 75 -7.08 5.74 2.85
CA VAL A 75 -7.95 4.77 2.18
C VAL A 75 -9.37 4.81 2.77
N ASP A 76 -9.50 4.84 4.08
CA ASP A 76 -10.81 4.89 4.76
C ASP A 76 -11.59 6.16 4.39
N ASP A 77 -10.93 7.32 4.33
CA ASP A 77 -11.55 8.59 3.95
C ASP A 77 -11.96 8.62 2.47
N LEU A 78 -11.18 7.99 1.58
CA LEU A 78 -11.48 7.94 0.14
C LEU A 78 -12.48 6.84 -0.24
N ALA A 79 -12.60 5.77 0.56
CA ALA A 79 -13.37 4.58 0.22
C ALA A 79 -14.84 4.87 -0.17
N PRO A 80 -15.60 5.73 0.53
CA PRO A 80 -16.99 6.01 0.16
C PRO A 80 -17.12 6.58 -1.26
N ALA A 81 -16.32 7.61 -1.59
CA ALA A 81 -16.33 8.24 -2.91
C ALA A 81 -15.88 7.27 -4.02
N MET A 82 -14.88 6.43 -3.72
CA MET A 82 -14.44 5.40 -4.68
C MET A 82 -15.55 4.37 -4.96
N LEU A 83 -16.34 3.99 -3.95
CA LEU A 83 -17.45 3.04 -4.13
C LEU A 83 -18.64 3.63 -4.88
N GLU A 84 -18.82 4.95 -4.86
CA GLU A 84 -19.79 5.65 -5.73
C GLU A 84 -19.37 5.59 -7.20
N ILE A 85 -18.07 5.68 -7.49
CA ILE A 85 -17.52 5.52 -8.84
C ILE A 85 -17.70 4.09 -9.33
N ASP A 86 -17.33 3.11 -8.50
CA ASP A 86 -17.45 1.70 -8.83
C ASP A 86 -17.58 0.83 -7.55
N PRO A 87 -18.75 0.20 -7.32
CA PRO A 87 -19.00 -0.58 -6.12
C PRO A 87 -18.18 -1.88 -6.04
N LEU A 88 -17.47 -2.26 -7.11
CA LEU A 88 -16.63 -3.46 -7.17
C LEU A 88 -15.16 -3.21 -6.79
N LEU A 89 -14.80 -1.98 -6.44
CA LEU A 89 -13.43 -1.65 -6.03
C LEU A 89 -13.08 -2.29 -4.67
N GLU A 90 -11.87 -2.82 -4.57
CA GLU A 90 -11.30 -3.22 -3.28
C GLU A 90 -10.93 -1.96 -2.49
N THR A 91 -11.55 -1.78 -1.31
CA THR A 91 -11.36 -0.61 -0.45
C THR A 91 -10.77 -0.94 0.92
N ARG A 92 -10.46 -2.22 1.22
CA ARG A 92 -9.91 -2.57 2.53
C ARG A 92 -8.48 -2.03 2.70
N PRO A 93 -8.20 -1.24 3.75
CA PRO A 93 -6.90 -0.57 3.99
C PRO A 93 -5.82 -1.56 4.47
N ALA A 94 -5.44 -2.50 3.61
CA ALA A 94 -4.53 -3.59 3.94
C ALA A 94 -3.41 -3.78 2.91
N ILE A 95 -2.25 -4.22 3.39
CA ILE A 95 -1.09 -4.52 2.56
C ILE A 95 -1.41 -5.68 1.60
N GLY A 96 -1.14 -5.47 0.31
CA GLY A 96 -1.50 -6.42 -0.75
C GLY A 96 -2.98 -6.40 -1.14
N LYS A 97 -3.77 -5.50 -0.55
CA LYS A 97 -5.11 -5.11 -1.02
C LYS A 97 -4.98 -3.74 -1.66
N THR A 98 -5.41 -2.68 -0.99
CA THR A 98 -5.23 -1.30 -1.47
C THR A 98 -3.81 -0.81 -1.27
N LEU A 99 -3.06 -1.29 -0.27
CA LEU A 99 -1.73 -0.75 0.06
C LEU A 99 -0.60 -1.59 -0.54
N SER A 100 0.46 -0.93 -0.96
CA SER A 100 1.66 -1.58 -1.48
C SER A 100 2.48 -2.29 -0.39
N ARG A 101 3.34 -3.22 -0.82
CA ARG A 101 4.34 -3.85 0.06
C ARG A 101 5.61 -3.01 0.00
N ILE A 102 6.17 -2.67 1.17
CA ILE A 102 7.46 -1.98 1.23
C ILE A 102 8.62 -2.87 0.74
N HIS A 103 8.51 -4.19 0.97
CA HIS A 103 9.49 -5.15 0.47
C HIS A 103 9.39 -5.28 -1.05
N ARG A 104 10.54 -5.30 -1.71
CA ARG A 104 10.66 -5.54 -3.14
C ARG A 104 10.62 -7.04 -3.42
N ASP A 105 9.97 -7.39 -4.53
CA ASP A 105 10.08 -8.74 -5.08
C ASP A 105 11.29 -8.79 -6.01
N THR A 106 12.34 -9.50 -5.59
CA THR A 106 13.64 -9.51 -6.25
C THR A 106 13.88 -10.78 -7.07
N ARG A 107 12.89 -11.68 -7.17
CA ARG A 107 13.05 -12.98 -7.86
C ARG A 107 13.46 -12.83 -9.33
N PHE A 108 12.88 -11.85 -10.01
CA PHE A 108 13.08 -11.61 -11.45
C PHE A 108 13.72 -10.25 -11.75
N SER A 109 14.06 -9.46 -10.73
CA SER A 109 14.66 -8.13 -10.93
C SER A 109 16.18 -8.21 -10.91
N HIS A 110 16.84 -7.42 -11.77
CA HIS A 110 18.28 -7.20 -11.70
C HIS A 110 18.66 -6.46 -10.41
N ASP A 111 17.83 -5.51 -9.99
CA ASP A 111 17.94 -4.82 -8.71
C ASP A 111 17.50 -5.75 -7.56
N LYS A 112 18.45 -6.05 -6.66
CA LYS A 112 18.25 -6.93 -5.51
C LYS A 112 18.02 -6.18 -4.19
N SER A 113 17.74 -4.87 -4.23
CA SER A 113 17.32 -4.13 -3.04
C SER A 113 16.12 -4.81 -2.36
N LEU A 114 16.15 -4.92 -1.04
CA LEU A 114 15.10 -5.53 -0.23
C LEU A 114 13.89 -4.62 -0.09
N TYR A 115 14.11 -3.30 -0.11
CA TYR A 115 13.09 -2.30 0.19
C TYR A 115 12.86 -1.33 -0.97
N ARG A 116 11.69 -0.68 -0.94
CA ARG A 116 11.29 0.37 -1.89
C ARG A 116 11.39 1.74 -1.24
N SER A 117 11.80 2.75 -2.01
CA SER A 117 11.85 4.16 -1.62
C SER A 117 10.52 4.89 -1.84
N ARG A 118 9.43 4.13 -1.95
CA ARG A 118 8.10 4.64 -2.28
C ARG A 118 7.02 3.73 -1.76
N MET A 119 5.89 4.32 -1.43
CA MET A 119 4.68 3.62 -1.01
C MET A 119 3.50 4.19 -1.77
N TRP A 120 2.55 3.33 -2.10
CA TRP A 120 1.37 3.72 -2.86
C TRP A 120 0.14 2.97 -2.36
N LEU A 121 -1.01 3.56 -2.65
CA LEU A 121 -2.29 2.89 -2.60
C LEU A 121 -2.84 2.72 -4.02
N THR A 122 -3.71 1.73 -4.20
CA THR A 122 -4.42 1.50 -5.46
C THR A 122 -5.82 1.00 -5.19
N PHE A 123 -6.82 1.70 -5.73
CA PHE A 123 -8.18 1.19 -5.83
C PHE A 123 -8.32 0.51 -7.19
N LYS A 124 -8.59 -0.80 -7.16
CA LYS A 124 -8.85 -1.60 -8.35
C LYS A 124 -9.82 -2.72 -8.01
N ARG A 125 -10.52 -3.23 -9.01
CA ARG A 125 -11.33 -4.44 -8.85
C ARG A 125 -10.43 -5.62 -8.48
N SER A 126 -11.01 -6.58 -7.77
CA SER A 126 -10.31 -7.84 -7.46
C SER A 126 -9.93 -8.62 -8.72
N ALA A 127 -8.95 -9.52 -8.61
CA ALA A 127 -8.27 -10.20 -9.72
C ALA A 127 -9.18 -11.00 -10.68
N LYS A 128 -10.45 -11.20 -10.35
CA LYS A 128 -11.41 -11.87 -11.24
C LYS A 128 -11.94 -10.95 -12.36
N ASN A 129 -11.98 -9.63 -12.13
CA ASN A 129 -12.67 -8.65 -12.99
C ASN A 129 -11.83 -7.38 -13.28
N TRP A 130 -10.49 -7.47 -13.27
CA TRP A 130 -9.62 -6.28 -13.31
C TRP A 130 -9.24 -5.80 -14.72
N ILE A 131 -9.35 -6.65 -15.74
CA ILE A 131 -8.79 -6.40 -17.08
C ILE A 131 -9.48 -5.23 -17.81
N ASP A 132 -10.73 -4.95 -17.52
CA ASP A 132 -11.51 -3.91 -18.20
C ASP A 132 -11.90 -2.74 -17.29
N ALA A 133 -11.39 -2.69 -16.05
CA ALA A 133 -11.76 -1.68 -15.07
C ALA A 133 -10.64 -0.66 -14.84
N PRO A 134 -10.96 0.63 -14.62
CA PRO A 134 -9.96 1.60 -14.22
C PRO A 134 -9.35 1.23 -12.86
N ALA A 135 -8.06 1.50 -12.71
CA ALA A 135 -7.36 1.47 -11.45
C ALA A 135 -6.91 2.88 -11.09
N TYR A 136 -7.21 3.32 -9.88
CA TYR A 136 -6.84 4.64 -9.36
C TYR A 136 -5.70 4.47 -8.37
N PHE A 137 -4.68 5.33 -8.44
CA PHE A 137 -3.52 5.22 -7.56
C PHE A 137 -3.10 6.57 -6.99
N PHE A 138 -2.44 6.49 -5.85
CA PHE A 138 -1.70 7.58 -5.24
C PHE A 138 -0.39 7.02 -4.70
N GLU A 139 0.73 7.67 -5.04
CA GLU A 139 2.08 7.29 -4.68
C GLU A 139 2.81 8.47 -4.02
N ILE A 140 3.60 8.17 -3.00
CA ILE A 140 4.57 9.09 -2.42
C ILE A 140 5.97 8.48 -2.43
N SER A 141 6.95 9.36 -2.57
CA SER A 141 8.38 9.11 -2.43
C SER A 141 9.05 10.34 -1.80
N PRO A 142 10.32 10.28 -1.40
CA PRO A 142 11.04 11.43 -0.86
C PRO A 142 11.10 12.66 -1.78
N ILE A 143 10.91 12.47 -3.10
CA ILE A 143 11.13 13.52 -4.11
C ILE A 143 9.86 13.95 -4.84
N LEU A 144 8.85 13.08 -4.90
CA LEU A 144 7.62 13.34 -5.65
C LEU A 144 6.43 12.64 -5.01
N TYR A 145 5.25 13.19 -5.30
CA TYR A 145 3.98 12.49 -5.21
C TYR A 145 3.38 12.38 -6.62
N ALA A 146 2.63 11.32 -6.84
CA ALA A 146 1.90 11.11 -8.09
C ALA A 146 0.53 10.54 -7.80
N MET A 147 -0.47 10.96 -8.58
CA MET A 147 -1.80 10.35 -8.57
C MET A 147 -2.37 10.32 -9.97
N GLY A 148 -3.28 9.38 -10.18
CA GLY A 148 -3.96 9.25 -11.44
C GLY A 148 -4.71 7.95 -11.54
N TRP A 149 -5.05 7.58 -12.76
CA TRP A 149 -5.75 6.36 -13.06
C TRP A 149 -5.24 5.75 -14.36
N VAL A 150 -5.42 4.44 -14.48
CA VAL A 150 -5.05 3.67 -15.68
C VAL A 150 -6.21 2.76 -16.05
N THR A 151 -6.46 2.59 -17.34
CA THR A 151 -7.43 1.63 -17.89
C THR A 151 -6.74 0.76 -18.93
N THR A 152 -7.09 -0.53 -18.98
CA THR A 152 -6.49 -1.51 -19.88
C THR A 152 -7.37 -1.90 -21.06
N ALA A 153 -8.65 -1.52 -21.09
CA ALA A 153 -9.53 -1.78 -22.24
C ALA A 153 -9.57 -0.58 -23.22
N PRO A 154 -9.28 -0.78 -24.52
CA PRO A 154 -9.45 0.24 -25.55
C PRO A 154 -10.89 0.76 -25.68
N ALA A 155 -11.88 -0.10 -25.38
CA ALA A 155 -13.30 0.24 -25.42
C ALA A 155 -13.72 1.28 -24.35
N ASN A 156 -12.88 1.55 -23.36
CA ASN A 156 -13.18 2.48 -22.25
C ASN A 156 -12.89 3.96 -22.59
N LEU A 157 -12.50 4.29 -23.82
CA LEU A 157 -12.35 5.69 -24.27
C LEU A 157 -13.60 6.54 -24.01
N ARG A 158 -14.80 5.93 -23.96
CA ARG A 158 -16.06 6.60 -23.58
C ARG A 158 -16.08 7.16 -22.15
N TRP A 159 -15.30 6.60 -21.23
CA TRP A 159 -15.27 7.05 -19.82
C TRP A 159 -14.53 8.38 -19.64
N ILE A 160 -13.60 8.73 -20.54
CA ILE A 160 -12.90 10.03 -20.51
C ILE A 160 -13.92 11.18 -20.58
N CYS A 161 -15.01 11.02 -21.35
CA CYS A 161 -16.04 12.03 -21.47
C CYS A 161 -16.88 12.21 -20.19
N PHE A 162 -16.98 11.20 -19.33
CA PHE A 162 -17.74 11.27 -18.08
C PHE A 162 -16.93 11.86 -16.91
N ALA A 163 -15.60 11.72 -16.93
CA ALA A 163 -14.72 12.24 -15.87
C ALA A 163 -14.34 13.72 -16.02
N ILE A 164 -14.69 14.37 -17.14
CA ILE A 164 -14.38 15.79 -17.45
C ILE A 164 -15.61 16.69 -17.27
N ARG A 165 -16.75 16.16 -16.81
CA ARG A 165 -17.93 16.93 -16.42
C ARG A 165 -18.11 16.93 -14.92
#